data_AF-A0A816G7U6-F1
#
_entry.id   AF-A0A816G7U6-F1
#
_cell.length_a   1.000
_cell.length_b   1.000
_cell.length_c   1.000
_cell.angle_alpha   90.00
_cell.angle_beta   90.00
_cell.angle_gamma   90.00
#
_symmetry.space_group_name_H-M   'P 1'
#
loop_
_entity.id
_entity.type
_entity.pdbx_description
1 polymer ?
#
loop_
_entity_poly.entity_id
_entity_poly.type
_entity_poly.pdbx_seq_one_letter_code
_entity_poly.pdbx_strand_id
1 'polypeptide(L)'
;MHFVQDSSYQNTDNISVIFIMTIDPSKISTSSTPFAMIDEYTAIKGEKEILFTMHTVFRVIEIKQMANNNRLWEIQLTITGDSDPQLSTLTNRIEEEVRGSTGWHRMGKLMLKVGNLNPAEELYQELLKNASTDSDRAHIYHQLGRLKDQQGKYQEAVKFYEKSLEIKRKTPPEEDASFPSTYSNIGLVYKNMGKYSKALEFYEKSLKITEISLPPNHPSLATSYNNIGEVYSNMG
;
A
#
# COMPACT_ATOMS: atom_id res chain seq x y z
N MET A 1 -19.61 -1.00 26.40
CA MET A 1 -20.02 0.05 25.45
C MET A 1 -21.30 -0.41 24.77
N HIS A 2 -22.47 0.00 25.27
CA HIS A 2 -23.73 -0.22 24.56
C HIS A 2 -23.85 0.85 23.48
N PHE A 3 -23.72 0.46 22.21
CA PHE A 3 -24.13 1.35 21.14
C PHE A 3 -25.66 1.37 21.12
N VAL A 4 -26.24 2.44 21.65
CA VAL A 4 -27.67 2.69 21.51
C VAL A 4 -27.92 2.99 20.04
N GLN A 5 -28.71 2.13 19.42
CA GLN A 5 -29.16 2.32 18.05
C GLN A 5 -30.10 3.52 18.02
N ASP A 6 -29.68 4.60 17.35
CA ASP A 6 -30.53 5.74 17.06
C ASP A 6 -31.73 5.23 16.23
N SER A 7 -32.93 5.38 16.78
CA SER A 7 -34.19 4.82 16.26
C SER A 7 -34.68 5.51 14.97
N SER A 8 -33.88 6.42 14.39
CA SER A 8 -34.20 7.15 13.17
C SER A 8 -33.75 6.49 11.86
N TYR A 9 -32.98 5.40 11.89
CA TYR A 9 -32.55 4.69 10.67
C TYR A 9 -33.14 3.28 10.57
N GLN A 10 -34.29 3.17 9.88
CA GLN A 10 -34.81 1.90 9.36
C GLN A 10 -33.97 1.47 8.15
N ASN A 11 -32.75 0.98 8.37
CA ASN A 11 -32.01 0.26 7.35
C ASN A 11 -31.94 -1.23 7.73
N THR A 12 -32.63 -2.08 6.97
CA THR A 12 -32.89 -3.48 7.32
C THR A 12 -31.69 -4.40 7.10
N ASP A 13 -30.58 -3.94 6.53
CA ASP A 13 -29.40 -4.78 6.22
C ASP A 13 -28.29 -4.74 7.28
N ASN A 14 -28.50 -3.99 8.37
CA ASN A 14 -27.51 -3.91 9.43
C ASN A 14 -27.55 -5.17 10.32
N ILE A 15 -26.38 -5.80 10.49
CA ILE A 15 -26.17 -6.90 11.43
C ILE A 15 -25.79 -6.30 12.78
N SER A 16 -26.51 -6.69 13.84
CA SER A 16 -26.18 -6.28 15.20
C SER A 16 -25.03 -7.12 15.73
N VAL A 17 -24.04 -6.46 16.32
CA VAL A 17 -22.86 -7.10 16.90
C VAL A 17 -22.71 -6.66 18.36
N ILE A 18 -22.58 -7.63 19.25
CA ILE A 18 -22.24 -7.43 20.66
C ILE A 18 -20.76 -7.75 20.82
N PHE A 19 -20.00 -6.75 21.28
CA PHE A 19 -18.60 -6.94 21.66
C PHE A 19 -18.50 -7.24 23.16
N ILE A 20 -17.98 -8.42 23.49
CA ILE A 20 -17.62 -8.79 24.86
C ILE A 20 -16.11 -8.67 24.96
N MET A 21 -15.65 -7.68 25.73
CA MET A 21 -14.22 -7.44 25.95
C MET A 21 -13.82 -8.03 27.31
N THR A 22 -12.88 -8.97 27.29
CA THR A 22 -12.26 -9.49 28.52
C THR A 22 -10.90 -8.84 28.70
N ILE A 23 -10.81 -7.99 29.74
CA ILE A 23 -9.57 -7.33 30.15
C ILE A 23 -8.96 -8.17 31.26
N ASP A 24 -7.78 -8.74 30.99
CA ASP A 24 -6.96 -9.40 32.01
C ASP A 24 -5.87 -8.42 32.46
N PRO A 25 -5.97 -7.83 33.67
CA PRO A 25 -5.00 -6.86 34.17
C PRO A 25 -3.58 -7.40 34.28
N SER A 26 -3.40 -8.72 34.34
CA SER A 26 -2.07 -9.34 34.40
C SER A 26 -1.33 -9.35 33.06
N LYS A 27 -2.06 -9.19 31.95
CA LYS A 27 -1.53 -9.09 30.58
C LYS A 27 -1.21 -7.65 30.16
N ILE A 28 -1.47 -6.70 31.06
CA ILE A 28 -1.30 -5.27 30.89
C ILE A 28 0.02 -4.89 31.56
N SER A 29 1.07 -4.65 30.75
CA SER A 29 2.37 -4.18 31.27
C SER A 29 2.26 -2.70 31.66
N THR A 30 2.48 -2.38 32.93
CA THR A 30 2.36 -1.01 33.47
C THR A 30 3.31 0.01 32.83
N SER A 31 4.33 -0.42 32.08
CA SER A 31 5.28 0.47 31.42
C SER A 31 4.80 1.05 30.08
N SER A 32 3.77 0.49 29.46
CA SER A 32 3.33 0.88 28.10
C SER A 32 1.82 0.88 27.90
N THR A 33 1.05 0.46 28.90
CA THR A 33 -0.38 0.27 28.67
C THR A 33 -1.14 1.60 28.76
N PRO A 34 -1.94 1.97 27.74
CA PRO A 34 -2.56 3.29 27.61
C PRO A 34 -3.78 3.53 28.50
N PHE A 35 -3.92 2.78 29.59
CA PHE A 35 -5.07 2.92 30.47
C PHE A 35 -4.83 4.05 31.47
N ALA A 36 -5.47 5.18 31.23
CA ALA A 36 -5.70 6.16 32.29
C ALA A 36 -6.93 5.71 33.09
N MET A 37 -6.73 5.39 34.37
CA MET A 37 -7.83 5.37 35.33
C MET A 37 -8.28 6.82 35.50
N ILE A 38 -9.40 7.18 34.87
CA ILE A 38 -9.90 8.57 34.85
C ILE A 38 -10.94 8.82 35.95
N ASP A 39 -10.98 8.00 36.99
CA ASP A 39 -11.91 8.14 38.12
C ASP A 39 -11.87 9.55 38.75
N GLU A 40 -10.73 10.25 38.68
CA GLU A 40 -10.58 11.64 39.16
C GLU A 40 -11.01 12.70 38.13
N TYR A 41 -11.13 12.33 36.86
CA TYR A 41 -11.41 13.22 35.72
C TYR A 41 -12.74 12.92 35.02
N THR A 42 -13.49 11.93 35.48
CA THR A 42 -14.76 11.52 34.88
C THR A 42 -15.84 12.58 35.06
N ALA A 43 -16.59 12.84 33.98
CA ALA A 43 -17.76 13.70 34.02
C ALA A 43 -18.95 13.06 34.75
N ILE A 44 -18.96 11.72 34.89
CA ILE A 44 -20.05 10.94 35.47
C ILE A 44 -19.53 10.20 36.71
N LYS A 45 -19.81 10.75 37.89
CA LYS A 45 -19.37 10.15 39.16
C LYS A 45 -20.03 8.78 39.38
N GLY A 46 -19.19 7.74 39.49
CA GLY A 46 -19.60 6.38 39.87
C GLY A 46 -19.42 5.33 38.78
N GLU A 47 -19.10 5.72 37.55
CA GLU A 47 -18.75 4.78 36.49
C GLU A 47 -17.24 4.55 36.43
N LYS A 48 -16.84 3.30 36.20
CA LYS A 48 -15.44 2.94 35.94
C LYS A 48 -15.18 3.12 34.46
N GLU A 49 -14.51 4.19 34.09
CA GLU A 49 -14.17 4.49 32.70
C GLU A 49 -12.73 4.04 32.38
N ILE A 50 -12.53 3.55 31.16
CA ILE A 50 -11.23 3.11 30.66
C ILE A 50 -10.98 3.82 29.33
N LEU A 51 -9.93 4.64 29.27
CA LEU A 51 -9.51 5.28 28.03
C LEU A 51 -8.63 4.34 27.21
N PHE A 52 -8.98 4.12 25.94
CA PHE A 52 -8.11 3.44 24.97
C PHE A 52 -7.34 4.49 24.16
N THR A 53 -6.03 4.36 24.01
CA THR A 53 -5.32 5.15 22.98
C THR A 53 -5.51 4.53 21.60
N MET A 54 -5.25 5.34 20.57
CA MET A 54 -5.32 4.97 19.15
C MET A 54 -4.49 3.73 18.75
N HIS A 55 -3.57 3.27 19.58
CA HIS A 55 -2.68 2.13 19.29
C HIS A 55 -3.09 0.83 20.00
N THR A 56 -4.28 0.79 20.62
CA THR A 56 -4.74 -0.42 21.31
C THR A 56 -5.17 -1.49 20.32
N VAL A 57 -4.54 -2.67 20.36
CA VAL A 57 -4.87 -3.81 19.50
C VAL A 57 -5.61 -4.90 20.29
N PHE A 58 -6.78 -5.27 19.80
CA PHE A 58 -7.59 -6.36 20.33
C PHE A 58 -7.47 -7.60 19.45
N ARG A 59 -7.27 -8.76 20.07
CA ARG A 59 -7.36 -10.06 19.39
C ARG A 59 -8.79 -10.57 19.51
N VAL A 60 -9.38 -10.96 18.37
CA VAL A 60 -10.61 -11.74 18.33
C VAL A 60 -10.32 -13.14 18.84
N ILE A 61 -10.93 -13.50 19.96
CA ILE A 61 -10.85 -14.84 20.54
C ILE A 61 -11.89 -15.74 19.91
N GLU A 62 -13.12 -15.24 19.78
CA GLU A 62 -14.22 -16.06 19.31
C GLU A 62 -15.30 -15.18 18.66
N ILE A 63 -15.94 -15.73 17.64
CA ILE A 63 -17.12 -15.15 17.01
C ILE A 63 -18.23 -16.19 17.11
N LYS A 64 -19.29 -15.88 17.85
CA LYS A 64 -20.45 -16.74 18.04
C LYS A 64 -21.69 -16.09 17.47
N GLN A 65 -22.47 -16.84 16.71
CA GLN A 65 -23.81 -16.43 16.33
C GLN A 65 -24.77 -16.71 17.49
N MET A 66 -25.49 -15.70 17.96
CA MET A 66 -26.45 -15.90 19.05
C MET A 66 -27.73 -16.53 18.49
N ALA A 67 -28.10 -17.69 19.06
CA ALA A 67 -29.33 -18.37 18.70
C ALA A 67 -30.51 -17.46 19.10
N ASN A 68 -31.15 -16.85 18.09
CA ASN A 68 -32.57 -16.49 18.06
C ASN A 68 -32.94 -15.56 16.88
N ASN A 69 -32.02 -15.04 16.06
CA ASN A 69 -32.46 -14.24 14.89
C ASN A 69 -31.50 -14.06 13.69
N ASN A 70 -30.43 -14.86 13.52
CA ASN A 70 -29.39 -14.72 12.46
C ASN A 70 -28.73 -13.34 12.29
N ARG A 71 -29.11 -12.36 13.11
CA ARG A 71 -28.74 -10.95 13.01
C ARG A 71 -27.94 -10.47 14.21
N LEU A 72 -27.67 -11.36 15.17
CA LEU A 72 -26.92 -11.02 16.38
C LEU A 72 -25.69 -11.91 16.50
N TRP A 73 -24.54 -11.26 16.54
CA TRP A 73 -23.24 -11.91 16.68
C TRP A 73 -22.55 -11.41 17.94
N GLU A 74 -22.04 -12.35 18.72
CA GLU A 74 -21.16 -12.11 19.86
C GLU A 74 -19.71 -12.24 19.38
N ILE A 75 -18.93 -11.18 19.60
CA ILE A 75 -17.49 -11.20 19.33
C ILE A 75 -16.76 -11.04 20.65
N GLN A 76 -16.00 -12.06 21.03
CA GLN A 76 -15.15 -12.05 22.21
C GLN A 76 -13.77 -11.51 21.84
N LEU A 77 -13.36 -10.46 22.54
CA LEU A 77 -12.10 -9.76 22.32
C LEU A 77 -11.22 -9.84 23.58
N THR A 78 -9.91 -9.98 23.39
CA THR A 78 -8.91 -9.80 24.45
C THR A 78 -7.88 -8.75 24.06
N ILE A 79 -7.31 -8.07 25.05
CA ILE A 79 -6.21 -7.13 24.81
C ILE A 79 -4.93 -7.91 24.52
N THR A 80 -4.19 -7.42 23.55
CA THR A 80 -2.88 -7.96 23.21
C THR A 80 -1.81 -7.08 23.86
N GLY A 81 -0.94 -7.67 24.68
CA GLY A 81 0.17 -6.95 25.31
C GLY A 81 1.39 -6.88 24.39
N ASP A 82 2.33 -5.97 24.69
CA ASP A 82 3.56 -5.78 23.91
C ASP A 82 4.44 -7.03 23.80
N SER A 83 4.30 -7.96 24.73
CA SER A 83 5.03 -9.24 24.74
C SER A 83 4.41 -10.31 23.82
N ASP A 84 3.30 -10.01 23.13
CA ASP A 84 2.65 -10.96 22.23
C ASP A 84 3.47 -11.13 20.93
N PRO A 85 3.98 -12.33 20.63
CA PRO A 85 4.82 -12.56 19.45
C PRO A 85 4.10 -12.33 18.11
N GLN A 86 2.78 -12.53 18.06
CA GLN A 86 2.01 -12.29 16.84
C GLN A 86 1.75 -10.80 16.65
N LEU A 87 1.57 -10.05 17.75
CA LEU A 87 1.47 -8.60 17.66
C LEU A 87 2.78 -8.00 17.19
N SER A 88 3.92 -8.40 17.76
CA SER A 88 5.22 -7.92 17.28
C SER A 88 5.47 -8.31 15.83
N THR A 89 5.08 -9.51 15.40
CA THR A 89 5.14 -9.93 13.99
C THR A 89 4.24 -9.08 13.09
N LEU A 90 3.01 -8.78 13.52
CA LEU A 90 2.08 -7.94 12.78
C LEU A 90 2.56 -6.49 12.70
N THR A 91 3.02 -5.93 13.82
CA THR A 91 3.61 -4.60 13.90
C THR A 91 4.85 -4.53 13.02
N ASN A 92 5.75 -5.50 13.06
CA ASN A 92 6.91 -5.57 12.18
C ASN A 92 6.50 -5.70 10.70
N ARG A 93 5.47 -6.49 10.38
CA ARG A 93 4.96 -6.59 9.00
C ARG A 93 4.35 -5.27 8.52
N ILE A 94 3.56 -4.61 9.35
CA ILE A 94 3.01 -3.28 9.04
C ILE A 94 4.16 -2.27 8.95
N GLU A 95 5.12 -2.31 9.86
CA GLU A 95 6.30 -1.44 9.84
C GLU A 95 7.19 -1.71 8.63
N GLU A 96 7.34 -2.93 8.14
CA GLU A 96 8.04 -3.27 6.90
C GLU A 96 7.21 -2.86 5.67
N GLU A 97 5.90 -3.07 5.72
CA GLU A 97 4.93 -2.53 4.77
C GLU A 97 4.84 -1.00 4.82
N VAL A 98 5.46 -0.34 5.81
CA VAL A 98 5.44 1.11 5.99
C VAL A 98 6.86 1.73 5.95
N ARG A 99 7.94 0.95 6.10
CA ARG A 99 9.36 1.39 6.02
C ARG A 99 9.89 1.37 4.59
N GLY A 100 10.84 2.26 4.30
CA GLY A 100 11.32 2.61 2.95
C GLY A 100 10.72 3.92 2.44
N SER A 101 11.32 4.56 1.43
CA SER A 101 11.00 5.94 1.00
C SER A 101 9.48 6.23 0.99
N THR A 102 9.11 7.01 2.02
CA THR A 102 7.87 7.73 2.36
C THR A 102 6.53 7.02 2.07
N GLY A 103 5.68 6.85 3.09
CA GLY A 103 4.30 6.34 2.94
C GLY A 103 3.48 7.05 1.83
N TRP A 104 3.85 8.29 1.49
CA TRP A 104 3.35 9.02 0.33
C TRP A 104 3.58 8.35 -1.02
N HIS A 105 4.73 7.71 -1.28
CA HIS A 105 4.92 6.92 -2.50
C HIS A 105 3.99 5.70 -2.55
N ARG A 106 3.72 5.06 -1.41
CA ARG A 106 2.73 3.97 -1.34
C ARG A 106 1.31 4.50 -1.60
N MET A 107 0.95 5.62 -0.97
CA MET A 107 -0.33 6.28 -1.20
C MET A 107 -0.52 6.63 -2.69
N GLY A 108 0.47 7.25 -3.32
CA GLY A 108 0.42 7.56 -4.75
C GLY A 108 0.26 6.30 -5.62
N LYS A 109 0.99 5.23 -5.32
CA LYS A 109 0.84 3.95 -6.05
C LYS A 109 -0.54 3.34 -5.86
N LEU A 110 -1.13 3.43 -4.66
CA LEU A 110 -2.49 2.96 -4.39
C LEU A 110 -3.52 3.80 -5.15
N MET A 111 -3.38 5.13 -5.16
CA MET A 111 -4.23 6.03 -5.94
C MET A 111 -4.22 5.66 -7.44
N LEU A 112 -3.03 5.39 -8.02
CA LEU A 112 -2.90 4.92 -9.40
C LEU A 112 -3.58 3.57 -9.65
N LYS A 113 -3.55 2.65 -8.68
CA LYS A 113 -4.20 1.34 -8.80
C LYS A 113 -5.73 1.45 -8.77
N VAL A 114 -6.28 2.32 -7.94
CA VAL A 114 -7.74 2.53 -7.84
C VAL A 114 -8.29 3.49 -8.90
N GLY A 115 -7.44 4.02 -9.78
CA GLY A 115 -7.84 4.93 -10.87
C GLY A 115 -8.00 6.40 -10.44
N ASN A 116 -7.58 6.77 -9.23
CA ASN A 116 -7.61 8.15 -8.74
C ASN A 116 -6.41 8.95 -9.29
N LEU A 117 -6.45 9.23 -10.59
CA LEU A 117 -5.31 9.82 -11.31
C LEU A 117 -5.04 11.29 -10.93
N ASN A 118 -6.08 12.12 -10.72
CA ASN A 118 -5.86 13.54 -10.38
C ASN A 118 -5.22 13.72 -8.99
N PRO A 119 -5.73 13.08 -7.90
CA PRO A 119 -5.07 13.16 -6.60
C PRO A 119 -3.64 12.58 -6.61
N ALA A 120 -3.42 11.51 -7.39
CA ALA A 120 -2.07 10.96 -7.55
C ALA A 120 -1.13 11.97 -8.21
N GLU A 121 -1.62 12.73 -9.19
CA GLU A 121 -0.82 13.74 -9.91
C GLU A 121 -0.42 14.87 -8.97
N GLU A 122 -1.38 15.43 -8.23
CA GLU A 122 -1.13 16.47 -7.23
C GLU A 122 -0.10 16.02 -6.18
N LEU A 123 -0.26 14.80 -5.65
CA LEU A 123 0.65 14.22 -4.68
C LEU A 123 2.07 14.08 -5.25
N TYR A 124 2.23 13.49 -6.44
CA TYR A 124 3.56 13.31 -7.02
C TYR A 124 4.22 14.63 -7.42
N GLN A 125 3.46 15.64 -7.84
CA GLN A 125 4.00 16.98 -8.09
C GLN A 125 4.50 17.63 -6.79
N GLU A 126 3.77 17.47 -5.68
CA GLU A 126 4.20 17.99 -4.39
C GLU A 126 5.43 17.26 -3.84
N LEU A 127 5.47 15.94 -3.97
CA LEU A 127 6.66 15.15 -3.64
C LEU A 127 7.86 15.56 -4.49
N LEU A 128 7.66 15.89 -5.77
CA LEU A 128 8.75 16.29 -6.66
C LEU A 128 9.40 17.61 -6.22
N LYS A 129 8.60 18.59 -5.77
CA LYS A 129 9.10 19.87 -5.24
C LYS A 129 9.95 19.67 -3.99
N ASN A 130 9.54 18.74 -3.13
CA ASN A 130 10.17 18.45 -1.85
C ASN A 130 11.22 17.33 -1.91
N ALA A 131 11.59 16.87 -3.11
CA ALA A 131 12.50 15.74 -3.28
C ALA A 131 13.95 16.11 -2.95
N SER A 132 14.43 15.59 -1.82
CA SER A 132 15.79 15.84 -1.31
C SER A 132 16.87 15.02 -2.01
N THR A 133 16.53 13.85 -2.56
CA THR A 133 17.51 12.96 -3.21
C THR A 133 17.23 12.77 -4.69
N ASP A 134 18.27 12.53 -5.47
CA ASP A 134 18.16 12.18 -6.89
C ASP A 134 17.39 10.85 -7.08
N SER A 135 17.59 9.88 -6.17
CA SER A 135 16.83 8.63 -6.16
C SER A 135 15.32 8.86 -6.01
N ASP A 136 14.91 9.73 -5.08
CA ASP A 136 13.49 10.05 -4.89
C ASP A 136 12.92 10.77 -6.12
N ARG A 137 13.65 11.73 -6.70
CA ARG A 137 13.24 12.40 -7.96
C ARG A 137 13.07 11.39 -9.09
N ALA A 138 14.02 10.47 -9.24
CA ALA A 138 13.95 9.43 -10.25
C ALA A 138 12.72 8.52 -10.05
N HIS A 139 12.41 8.16 -8.81
CA HIS A 139 11.20 7.39 -8.48
C HIS A 139 9.92 8.17 -8.81
N ILE A 140 9.84 9.44 -8.40
CA ILE A 140 8.67 10.29 -8.63
C ILE A 140 8.44 10.49 -10.13
N TYR A 141 9.49 10.74 -10.91
CA TYR A 141 9.38 10.84 -12.36
C TYR A 141 8.90 9.53 -12.99
N HIS A 142 9.35 8.37 -12.50
CA HIS A 142 8.81 7.08 -12.98
C HIS A 142 7.30 6.96 -12.71
N GLN A 143 6.83 7.35 -11.52
CA GLN A 143 5.40 7.28 -11.19
C GLN A 143 4.56 8.28 -11.99
N LEU A 144 5.06 9.50 -12.22
CA LEU A 144 4.42 10.48 -13.10
C LEU A 144 4.33 9.96 -14.54
N GLY A 145 5.36 9.26 -15.03
CA GLY A 145 5.32 8.58 -16.34
C GLY A 145 4.18 7.58 -16.42
N ARG A 146 4.04 6.73 -15.40
CA ARG A 146 2.96 5.73 -15.32
C ARG A 146 1.58 6.37 -15.25
N LEU A 147 1.46 7.45 -14.49
CA LEU A 147 0.23 8.22 -14.37
C LEU A 147 -0.20 8.78 -15.74
N LYS A 148 0.74 9.38 -16.49
CA LYS A 148 0.45 9.94 -17.82
C LYS A 148 0.09 8.87 -18.84
N ASP A 149 0.69 7.68 -18.75
CA ASP A 149 0.30 6.53 -19.57
C ASP A 149 -1.15 6.11 -19.28
N GLN A 150 -1.53 5.99 -18.01
CA GLN A 150 -2.92 5.70 -17.62
C GLN A 150 -3.92 6.79 -18.06
N GLN A 151 -3.48 8.04 -18.18
CA GLN A 151 -4.29 9.15 -18.75
C GLN A 151 -4.35 9.14 -20.29
N GLY A 152 -3.65 8.23 -20.98
CA GLY A 152 -3.51 8.21 -22.44
C GLY A 152 -2.58 9.30 -23.00
N LYS A 153 -1.85 10.02 -22.14
CA LYS A 153 -0.92 11.10 -22.51
C LYS A 153 0.48 10.53 -22.77
N TYR A 154 0.57 9.68 -23.79
CA TYR A 154 1.76 8.87 -24.06
C TYR A 154 3.05 9.67 -24.25
N GLN A 155 2.99 10.82 -24.92
CA GLN A 155 4.18 11.65 -25.14
C GLN A 155 4.71 12.26 -23.83
N GLU A 156 3.83 12.63 -22.90
CA GLU A 156 4.24 13.10 -21.57
C GLU A 156 4.79 11.95 -20.73
N ALA A 157 4.19 10.76 -20.83
CA ALA A 157 4.66 9.56 -20.14
C ALA A 157 6.12 9.25 -20.49
N VAL A 158 6.46 9.23 -21.78
CA VAL A 158 7.83 9.01 -22.26
C VAL A 158 8.79 10.06 -21.69
N LYS A 159 8.44 11.35 -21.73
CA LYS A 159 9.29 12.42 -21.18
C LYS A 159 9.60 12.22 -19.70
N PHE A 160 8.62 11.82 -18.90
CA PHE A 160 8.83 11.56 -17.47
C PHE A 160 9.70 10.31 -17.23
N TYR A 161 9.50 9.24 -17.99
CA TYR A 161 10.37 8.07 -17.89
C TYR A 161 11.80 8.37 -18.33
N GLU A 162 12.01 9.19 -19.37
CA GLU A 162 13.34 9.63 -19.80
C GLU A 162 14.05 10.45 -18.72
N LYS A 163 13.35 11.38 -18.05
CA LYS A 163 13.90 12.10 -16.88
C LYS A 163 14.29 11.18 -15.74
N SER A 164 13.49 10.13 -15.49
CA SER A 164 13.82 9.11 -14.49
C SER A 164 15.11 8.38 -14.87
N LEU A 165 15.24 7.94 -16.13
CA LEU A 165 16.44 7.27 -16.63
C LEU A 165 17.68 8.18 -16.62
N GLU A 166 17.54 9.45 -16.95
CA GLU A 166 18.63 10.43 -16.95
C GLU A 166 19.27 10.55 -15.58
N ILE A 167 18.46 10.60 -14.52
CA ILE A 167 18.97 10.64 -13.15
C ILE A 167 19.62 9.31 -12.76
N LYS A 168 18.98 8.19 -13.08
CA LYS A 168 19.50 6.85 -12.75
C LYS A 168 20.81 6.52 -13.47
N ARG A 169 21.08 7.09 -14.64
CA ARG A 169 22.34 6.87 -15.39
C ARG A 169 23.62 7.23 -14.60
N LYS A 170 23.49 7.94 -13.48
CA LYS A 170 24.60 8.21 -12.56
C LYS A 170 25.02 6.99 -11.75
N THR A 171 24.21 5.94 -11.69
CA THR A 171 24.51 4.66 -11.04
C THR A 171 24.58 3.53 -12.05
N PRO A 172 25.40 2.48 -11.81
CA PRO A 172 25.43 1.31 -12.67
C PRO A 172 24.04 0.67 -12.80
N PRO A 173 23.58 0.32 -14.02
CA PRO A 173 22.24 -0.26 -14.22
C PRO A 173 21.99 -1.57 -13.45
N GLU A 174 23.06 -2.31 -13.15
CA GLU A 174 23.02 -3.58 -12.44
C GLU A 174 22.74 -3.42 -10.94
N GLU A 175 23.03 -2.24 -10.38
CA GLU A 175 22.86 -1.92 -8.95
C GLU A 175 21.47 -1.35 -8.64
N ASP A 176 20.74 -0.85 -9.64
CA ASP A 176 19.39 -0.30 -9.47
C ASP A 176 18.34 -1.16 -10.20
N ALA A 177 17.68 -2.03 -9.42
CA ALA A 177 16.63 -2.94 -9.85
C ALA A 177 15.41 -2.25 -10.52
N SER A 178 15.33 -0.91 -10.50
CA SER A 178 14.25 -0.15 -11.11
C SER A 178 14.56 0.34 -12.54
N PHE A 179 15.75 0.06 -13.10
CA PHE A 179 16.04 0.33 -14.51
C PHE A 179 15.21 -0.50 -15.48
N PRO A 180 15.13 -1.85 -15.35
CA PRO A 180 14.34 -2.67 -16.26
C PRO A 180 12.88 -2.25 -16.33
N SER A 181 12.28 -1.92 -15.18
CA SER A 181 10.88 -1.50 -15.13
C SER A 181 10.63 -0.16 -15.85
N THR A 182 11.54 0.82 -15.76
CA THR A 182 11.40 2.07 -16.52
C THR A 182 11.52 1.82 -18.03
N TYR A 183 12.50 1.04 -18.49
CA TYR A 183 12.63 0.70 -19.92
C TYR A 183 11.41 -0.07 -20.44
N SER A 184 10.95 -1.07 -19.70
CA SER A 184 9.74 -1.84 -20.05
C SER A 184 8.50 -0.96 -20.15
N ASN A 185 8.32 0.01 -19.24
CA ASN A 185 7.18 0.91 -19.30
C ASN A 185 7.25 1.87 -20.51
N ILE A 186 8.44 2.34 -20.90
CA ILE A 186 8.58 3.11 -22.15
C ILE A 186 8.23 2.23 -23.36
N GLY A 187 8.67 0.96 -23.35
CA GLY A 187 8.30 -0.02 -24.38
C GLY A 187 6.79 -0.19 -24.49
N LEU A 188 6.10 -0.32 -23.35
CA LEU A 188 4.65 -0.39 -23.25
C LEU A 188 3.97 0.86 -23.83
N VAL A 189 4.43 2.05 -23.46
CA VAL A 189 3.89 3.31 -24.00
C VAL A 189 4.05 3.35 -25.53
N TYR A 190 5.22 2.99 -26.07
CA TYR A 190 5.42 2.93 -27.52
C TYR A 190 4.56 1.88 -28.21
N LYS A 191 4.36 0.71 -27.58
CA LYS A 191 3.42 -0.32 -28.06
C LYS A 191 2.00 0.24 -28.12
N ASN A 192 1.53 0.92 -27.07
CA ASN A 192 0.21 1.57 -27.03
C ASN A 192 0.04 2.65 -28.11
N MET A 193 1.14 3.27 -28.55
CA MET A 193 1.16 4.22 -29.67
C MET A 193 1.24 3.55 -31.06
N GLY A 194 1.30 2.21 -31.15
CA GLY A 194 1.52 1.49 -32.41
C GLY A 194 2.95 1.61 -32.97
N LYS A 195 3.91 2.11 -32.17
CA LYS A 195 5.31 2.30 -32.59
C LYS A 195 6.15 1.08 -32.22
N TYR A 196 5.83 -0.06 -32.83
CA TYR A 196 6.36 -1.37 -32.45
C TYR A 196 7.89 -1.48 -32.51
N SER A 197 8.56 -0.91 -33.51
CA SER A 197 10.04 -0.93 -33.58
C SER A 197 10.69 -0.22 -32.38
N LYS A 198 10.09 0.88 -31.90
CA LYS A 198 10.56 1.55 -30.68
C LYS A 198 10.21 0.74 -29.43
N ALA A 199 9.04 0.11 -29.40
CA ALA A 199 8.66 -0.75 -28.29
C ALA A 199 9.70 -1.88 -28.10
N LEU A 200 10.07 -2.57 -29.18
CA LEU A 200 11.09 -3.62 -29.18
C LEU A 200 12.44 -3.10 -28.66
N GLU A 201 12.93 -1.96 -29.17
CA GLU A 201 14.19 -1.37 -28.73
C GLU A 201 14.24 -1.17 -27.20
N PHE A 202 13.14 -0.70 -26.62
CA PHE A 202 13.06 -0.46 -25.17
C PHE A 202 12.86 -1.75 -24.36
N TYR A 203 12.10 -2.72 -24.87
CA TYR A 203 11.97 -4.03 -24.21
C TYR A 203 13.28 -4.83 -24.25
N GLU A 204 14.05 -4.77 -25.33
CA GLU A 204 15.36 -5.41 -25.43
C GLU A 204 16.37 -4.81 -24.45
N LYS A 205 16.38 -3.47 -24.29
CA LYS A 205 17.18 -2.80 -23.25
C LYS A 205 16.80 -3.27 -21.85
N SER A 206 15.50 -3.41 -21.57
CA SER A 206 15.02 -3.95 -20.28
C SER A 206 15.47 -5.39 -20.07
N LEU A 207 15.32 -6.24 -21.08
CA LEU A 207 15.70 -7.65 -21.02
C LEU A 207 17.20 -7.80 -20.75
N LYS A 208 18.04 -7.08 -21.48
CA LYS A 208 19.50 -7.13 -21.32
C LYS A 208 19.95 -6.82 -19.90
N ILE A 209 19.35 -5.82 -19.25
CA ILE A 209 19.67 -5.50 -17.84
C ILE A 209 19.14 -6.61 -16.92
N THR A 210 17.94 -7.11 -17.18
CA THR A 210 17.33 -8.20 -16.39
C THR A 210 18.17 -9.48 -16.44
N GLU A 211 18.74 -9.83 -17.60
CA GLU A 211 19.61 -11.00 -17.79
C GLU A 211 20.94 -10.89 -17.03
N ILE A 212 21.47 -9.67 -16.87
CA ILE A 212 22.71 -9.45 -16.13
C ILE A 212 22.44 -9.41 -14.62
N SER A 213 21.32 -8.81 -14.20
CA SER A 213 21.01 -8.59 -12.78
C SER A 213 20.36 -9.78 -12.07
N LEU A 214 19.75 -10.74 -12.78
CA LEU A 214 18.92 -11.79 -12.20
C LEU A 214 19.31 -13.18 -12.70
N PRO A 215 19.06 -14.25 -11.91
CA PRO A 215 19.34 -15.60 -12.35
C PRO A 215 18.47 -16.00 -13.56
N PRO A 216 18.93 -16.93 -14.42
CA PRO A 216 18.25 -17.30 -15.67
C PRO A 216 16.82 -17.83 -15.52
N ASN A 217 16.44 -18.30 -14.32
CA ASN A 217 15.10 -18.81 -14.01
C ASN A 217 14.19 -17.77 -13.33
N HIS A 218 14.62 -16.51 -13.24
CA HIS A 218 13.83 -15.48 -12.58
C HIS A 218 12.56 -15.13 -13.39
N PRO A 219 11.36 -15.05 -12.75
CA PRO A 219 10.10 -14.77 -13.45
C PRO A 219 10.08 -13.49 -14.29
N SER A 220 10.86 -12.47 -13.91
CA SER A 220 11.01 -11.22 -14.68
C SER A 220 11.53 -11.42 -16.12
N LEU A 221 12.32 -12.47 -16.36
CA LEU A 221 12.79 -12.81 -17.72
C LEU A 221 11.63 -13.27 -18.59
N ALA A 222 10.76 -14.15 -18.05
CA ALA A 222 9.54 -14.58 -18.74
C ALA A 222 8.63 -13.40 -19.09
N THR A 223 8.45 -12.45 -18.16
CA THR A 223 7.69 -11.21 -18.42
C THR A 223 8.32 -10.40 -19.56
N SER A 224 9.65 -10.28 -19.59
CA SER A 224 10.36 -9.52 -20.62
C SER A 224 10.20 -10.16 -22.00
N TYR A 225 10.36 -11.49 -22.11
CA TYR A 225 10.12 -12.21 -23.36
C TYR A 225 8.66 -12.13 -23.81
N ASN A 226 7.71 -12.22 -22.87
CA ASN A 226 6.29 -12.08 -23.18
C ASN A 226 5.96 -10.71 -23.77
N ASN A 227 6.51 -9.63 -23.21
CA ASN A 227 6.32 -8.28 -23.75
C ASN A 227 6.85 -8.15 -25.19
N ILE A 228 8.01 -8.75 -25.48
CA ILE A 228 8.58 -8.79 -26.84
C ILE A 228 7.68 -9.61 -27.78
N GLY A 229 7.24 -10.78 -27.35
CA GLY A 229 6.34 -11.65 -28.10
C GLY A 229 5.01 -10.98 -28.42
N GLU A 230 4.45 -10.22 -27.48
CA GLU A 230 3.23 -9.43 -27.69
C GLU A 230 3.42 -8.37 -28.78
N VAL A 231 4.59 -7.71 -28.83
CA VAL A 231 4.88 -6.75 -29.90
C VAL A 231 4.94 -7.45 -31.26
N TYR A 232 5.62 -8.59 -31.37
CA TYR A 232 5.63 -9.35 -32.62
C TYR A 232 4.23 -9.81 -33.03
N SER A 233 3.43 -10.32 -32.08
CA SER A 233 2.04 -10.70 -32.36
C SER A 233 1.18 -9.54 -32.87
N ASN A 234 1.44 -8.32 -32.41
CA ASN A 234 0.74 -7.12 -32.88
C ASN A 234 1.23 -6.63 -34.26
N MET A 235 2.40 -7.07 -34.71
CA MET A 235 2.95 -6.76 -36.03
C MET A 235 2.41 -7.68 -37.13
N GLY A 236 1.86 -8.84 -36.77
CA GLY A 236 1.41 -9.89 -37.70
C GLY A 236 2.53 -10.83 -38.11
#